data_AF-A0A4R7JNF9-F1
#
_entry.id   AF-A0A4R7JNF9-F1
#
_cell.length_a   1.000
_cell.length_b   1.000
_cell.length_c   1.000
_cell.angle_alpha   90.00
_cell.angle_beta   90.00
_cell.angle_gamma   90.00
#
_symmetry.space_group_name_H-M   'P 1'
#
loop_
_entity.id
_entity.type
_entity.pdbx_description
1 polymer ?
#
loop_
_entity_poly.entity_id
_entity_poly.type
_entity_poly.pdbx_seq_one_letter_code
_entity_poly.pdbx_strand_id
1 'polypeptide(L)'
;MSLPPETTPIVENKKNIKWLQRLKEESWEAELLVSAIAIFGTFQLFGFIEWVTNKLIDLLPIEQHIYGYIITIIGLLAISVLVSMFVIHFILRAYWIGLVGLNSVFPDYSVEDSAYSKIYTEMFLAILPKQEVTIKKVDELCSVIFSVAFTILLIYSYMSLFLCIYMLIYNLLLDYVPSFILLLPLLLILGLIIVQTIFGIVGNLKKFKNNVGVQTWMFKVVRLASMVTYGPLYRNLLQVTMVFGSNFKKKKSLVYLVLLFFASGMFLTFVKVTDTNIFHLIFPKEHDVSLMYLSYYGDQNHDKSFLLTPQIQSDIIENSAVKLFVPVFHHERNYQNNTCGEFNDDESLSNEENRLNSRKYFLDCYQKYHKVALNGAPISIDFLKKDHAISEQFGIVGFIDKEFLQNGENTLVVTKTLGDVKEFTWTIPFYYQPNTGSK
;
A
#
# COMPACT_ATOMS: atom_id res chain seq x y z
N MET A 1 -6.09 -66.32 -22.53
CA MET A 1 -6.65 -65.07 -21.95
C MET A 1 -5.93 -64.86 -20.61
N SER A 2 -4.76 -64.24 -20.65
CA SER A 2 -3.95 -63.97 -19.46
C SER A 2 -4.53 -62.75 -18.74
N LEU A 3 -4.95 -62.93 -17.50
CA LEU A 3 -5.36 -61.84 -16.62
C LEU A 3 -4.23 -60.80 -16.52
N PRO A 4 -4.54 -59.50 -16.53
CA PRO A 4 -3.52 -58.47 -16.33
C PRO A 4 -2.94 -58.61 -14.92
N PRO A 5 -1.64 -58.31 -14.70
CA PRO A 5 -1.04 -58.41 -13.38
C PRO A 5 -1.73 -57.39 -12.47
N GLU A 6 -2.26 -57.84 -11.34
CA GLU A 6 -2.66 -56.98 -10.23
C GLU A 6 -1.44 -56.14 -9.82
N THR A 7 -1.38 -54.90 -10.29
CA THR A 7 -0.47 -53.90 -9.75
C THR A 7 -0.92 -53.61 -8.33
N THR A 8 -0.31 -54.32 -7.39
CA THR A 8 -0.61 -54.18 -5.97
C THR A 8 -0.50 -52.71 -5.52
N PRO A 9 -1.43 -52.21 -4.68
CA PRO A 9 -1.51 -50.80 -4.27
C PRO A 9 -0.23 -50.29 -3.58
N ILE A 10 0.61 -51.20 -3.07
CA ILE A 10 1.90 -50.90 -2.42
C ILE A 10 2.95 -50.43 -3.43
N VAL A 11 2.99 -51.03 -4.63
CA VAL A 11 3.97 -50.67 -5.69
C VAL A 11 3.61 -49.33 -6.31
N GLU A 12 2.32 -49.09 -6.53
CA GLU A 12 1.80 -47.82 -7.05
C GLU A 12 2.00 -46.68 -6.04
N ASN A 13 1.82 -46.94 -4.74
CA ASN A 13 2.12 -45.97 -3.68
C ASN A 13 3.63 -45.66 -3.59
N LYS A 14 4.52 -46.66 -3.71
CA LYS A 14 5.98 -46.44 -3.76
C LYS A 14 6.42 -45.63 -4.98
N LYS A 15 5.84 -45.89 -6.15
CA LYS A 15 6.08 -45.11 -7.37
C LYS A 15 5.57 -43.67 -7.22
N ASN A 16 4.43 -43.51 -6.54
CA ASN A 16 3.85 -42.21 -6.24
C ASN A 16 4.72 -41.34 -5.31
N ILE A 17 5.31 -41.95 -4.28
CA ILE A 17 6.24 -41.26 -3.38
C ILE A 17 7.51 -40.81 -4.12
N LYS A 18 8.05 -41.64 -5.02
CA LYS A 18 9.28 -41.32 -5.75
C LYS A 18 9.10 -40.18 -6.77
N TRP A 19 7.99 -40.11 -7.51
CA TRP A 19 7.80 -38.98 -8.44
C TRP A 19 7.62 -37.67 -7.70
N LEU A 20 6.86 -37.68 -6.60
CA LEU A 20 6.60 -36.48 -5.81
C LEU A 20 7.90 -35.96 -5.19
N GLN A 21 8.74 -36.89 -4.72
CA GLN A 21 10.06 -36.57 -4.20
C GLN A 21 10.98 -35.98 -5.28
N ARG A 22 11.01 -36.57 -6.48
CA ARG A 22 11.80 -36.04 -7.59
C ARG A 22 11.33 -34.65 -8.03
N LEU A 23 10.01 -34.43 -8.15
CA LEU A 23 9.49 -33.10 -8.47
C LEU A 23 9.84 -32.06 -7.41
N LYS A 24 9.83 -32.45 -6.13
CA LYS A 24 10.28 -31.58 -5.05
C LYS A 24 11.79 -31.27 -5.17
N GLU A 25 12.59 -32.26 -5.54
CA GLU A 25 14.03 -32.10 -5.76
C GLU A 25 14.35 -31.22 -6.97
N GLU A 26 13.48 -31.18 -7.98
CA GLU A 26 13.59 -30.33 -9.18
C GLU A 26 12.85 -28.98 -9.03
N SER A 27 11.98 -28.80 -8.02
CA SER A 27 11.17 -27.58 -7.87
C SER A 27 11.96 -26.35 -7.46
N TRP A 28 13.20 -26.52 -6.98
CA TRP A 28 14.00 -25.42 -6.46
C TRP A 28 14.30 -24.34 -7.51
N GLU A 29 14.51 -24.72 -8.77
CA GLU A 29 14.76 -23.79 -9.87
C GLU A 29 13.52 -22.91 -10.14
N ALA A 30 12.35 -23.55 -10.22
CA ALA A 30 11.08 -22.87 -10.43
C ALA A 30 10.72 -21.99 -9.22
N GLU A 31 10.94 -22.45 -7.99
CA GLU A 31 10.73 -21.68 -6.77
C GLU A 31 11.61 -20.41 -6.74
N LEU A 32 12.87 -20.52 -7.15
CA LEU A 32 13.80 -19.39 -7.19
C LEU A 32 13.36 -18.36 -8.25
N LEU A 33 13.02 -18.82 -9.45
CA LEU A 33 12.54 -17.96 -10.54
C LEU A 33 11.25 -17.23 -10.15
N VAL A 34 10.25 -17.96 -9.65
CA VAL A 34 8.97 -17.40 -9.23
C VAL A 34 9.17 -16.42 -8.07
N SER A 35 10.06 -16.73 -7.13
CA SER A 35 10.37 -15.82 -6.01
C SER A 35 11.03 -14.54 -6.49
N ALA A 36 11.97 -14.59 -7.43
CA ALA A 36 12.62 -13.39 -7.97
C ALA A 36 11.59 -12.46 -8.66
N ILE A 37 10.71 -13.04 -9.48
CA ILE A 37 9.62 -12.29 -10.14
C ILE A 37 8.65 -11.72 -9.10
N ALA A 38 8.28 -12.51 -8.09
CA ALA A 38 7.38 -12.07 -7.03
C ALA A 38 7.99 -10.95 -6.18
N ILE A 39 9.29 -11.00 -5.87
CA ILE A 39 10.02 -9.92 -5.20
C ILE A 39 9.92 -8.65 -6.04
N PHE A 40 10.33 -8.71 -7.30
CA PHE A 40 10.28 -7.56 -8.19
C PHE A 40 8.86 -6.96 -8.26
N GLY A 41 7.85 -7.80 -8.50
CA GLY A 41 6.46 -7.37 -8.57
C GLY A 41 5.93 -6.77 -7.26
N THR A 42 6.27 -7.36 -6.11
CA THR A 42 5.80 -6.86 -4.81
C THR A 42 6.47 -5.56 -4.38
N PHE A 43 7.73 -5.31 -4.77
CA PHE A 43 8.38 -4.01 -4.56
C PHE A 43 7.71 -2.87 -5.35
N GLN A 44 7.19 -3.14 -6.55
CA GLN A 44 6.46 -2.13 -7.33
C GLN A 44 5.15 -1.69 -6.64
N LEU A 45 4.59 -2.52 -5.76
CA LEU A 45 3.36 -2.19 -5.03
C LEU A 45 3.56 -1.03 -4.04
N PHE A 46 4.80 -0.69 -3.64
CA PHE A 46 5.04 0.50 -2.83
C PHE A 46 4.68 1.79 -3.58
N GLY A 47 5.10 1.93 -4.84
CA GLY A 47 4.70 3.07 -5.69
C GLY A 47 3.20 3.09 -5.96
N PHE A 48 2.55 1.91 -6.04
CA PHE A 48 1.10 1.83 -6.12
C PHE A 48 0.41 2.36 -4.84
N ILE A 49 0.94 2.08 -3.65
CA ILE A 49 0.42 2.64 -2.40
C ILE A 49 0.54 4.16 -2.36
N GLU A 50 1.67 4.70 -2.79
CA GLU A 50 1.87 6.15 -2.91
C GLU A 50 0.83 6.77 -3.86
N TRP A 51 0.66 6.18 -5.05
CA TRP A 51 -0.34 6.62 -6.02
C TRP A 51 -1.77 6.57 -5.46
N VAL A 52 -2.15 5.45 -4.82
CA VAL A 52 -3.48 5.31 -4.18
C VAL A 52 -3.65 6.38 -3.09
N THR A 53 -2.61 6.62 -2.29
CA THR A 53 -2.65 7.62 -1.22
C THR A 53 -2.92 9.01 -1.78
N ASN A 54 -2.19 9.41 -2.83
CA ASN A 54 -2.39 10.70 -3.50
C ASN A 54 -3.79 10.82 -4.11
N LYS A 55 -4.32 9.74 -4.70
CA LYS A 55 -5.71 9.70 -5.20
C LYS A 55 -6.75 9.82 -4.09
N LEU A 56 -6.53 9.20 -2.94
CA LEU A 56 -7.43 9.33 -1.81
C LEU A 56 -7.40 10.74 -1.22
N ILE A 57 -6.24 11.40 -1.16
CA ILE A 57 -6.13 12.81 -0.75
C ILE A 57 -6.89 13.73 -1.73
N ASP A 58 -6.79 13.46 -3.03
CA ASP A 58 -7.45 14.28 -4.05
C ASP A 58 -8.99 14.09 -4.05
N LEU A 59 -9.46 12.85 -3.88
CA LEU A 59 -10.87 12.49 -4.08
C LEU A 59 -11.73 12.43 -2.81
N LEU A 60 -11.16 12.04 -1.67
CA LEU A 60 -11.96 11.87 -0.45
C LEU A 60 -12.30 13.23 0.18
N PRO A 61 -13.55 13.43 0.63
CA PRO A 61 -13.89 14.50 1.56
C PRO A 61 -13.02 14.42 2.84
N ILE A 62 -12.76 15.56 3.47
CA ILE A 62 -11.88 15.65 4.64
C ILE A 62 -12.38 14.78 5.80
N GLU A 63 -13.70 14.68 5.97
CA GLU A 63 -14.34 13.86 7.00
C GLU A 63 -14.06 12.36 6.81
N GLN A 64 -13.71 11.95 5.59
CA GLN A 64 -13.44 10.56 5.22
C GLN A 64 -11.94 10.23 5.18
N HIS A 65 -11.06 11.21 5.39
CA HIS A 65 -9.61 10.97 5.32
C HIS A 65 -9.13 9.89 6.30
N ILE A 66 -9.77 9.73 7.46
CA ILE A 66 -9.45 8.66 8.42
C ILE A 66 -9.60 7.26 7.80
N TYR A 67 -10.60 7.05 6.94
CA TYR A 67 -10.78 5.78 6.24
C TYR A 67 -9.69 5.59 5.19
N GLY A 68 -9.33 6.66 4.47
CA GLY A 68 -8.20 6.65 3.54
C GLY A 68 -6.88 6.29 4.22
N TYR A 69 -6.62 6.86 5.41
CA TYR A 69 -5.46 6.54 6.24
C TYR A 69 -5.44 5.06 6.64
N ILE A 70 -6.55 4.53 7.16
CA ILE A 70 -6.68 3.12 7.57
C ILE A 70 -6.42 2.17 6.37
N ILE A 71 -7.01 2.46 5.21
CA ILE A 71 -6.85 1.64 4.01
C ILE A 71 -5.39 1.63 3.55
N THR A 72 -4.75 2.80 3.47
CA THR A 72 -3.38 2.94 2.96
C THR A 72 -2.34 2.37 3.93
N ILE A 73 -2.47 2.60 5.25
CA ILE A 73 -1.51 2.07 6.23
C ILE A 73 -1.62 0.54 6.38
N ILE A 74 -2.84 -0.02 6.36
CA ILE A 74 -3.04 -1.48 6.37
C ILE A 74 -2.53 -2.09 5.06
N GLY A 75 -2.80 -1.45 3.92
CA GLY A 75 -2.29 -1.87 2.63
C GLY A 75 -0.77 -1.88 2.58
N LEU A 76 -0.13 -0.83 3.09
CA LEU A 76 1.33 -0.73 3.19
C LEU A 76 1.91 -1.84 4.09
N LEU A 77 1.29 -2.12 5.23
CA LEU A 77 1.68 -3.21 6.12
C LEU A 77 1.56 -4.58 5.45
N ALA A 78 0.44 -4.83 4.77
CA ALA A 78 0.19 -6.07 4.05
C ALA A 78 1.27 -6.33 2.97
N ILE A 79 1.58 -5.31 2.16
CA ILE A 79 2.65 -5.37 1.15
C ILE A 79 4.01 -5.57 1.81
N SER A 80 4.30 -4.84 2.89
CA SER A 80 5.59 -4.93 3.59
C SER A 80 5.85 -6.31 4.17
N VAL A 81 4.81 -6.94 4.76
CA VAL A 81 4.89 -8.33 5.24
C VAL A 81 5.12 -9.29 4.08
N LEU A 82 4.40 -9.14 2.96
CA LEU A 82 4.54 -10.00 1.80
C LEU A 82 5.94 -9.90 1.15
N VAL A 83 6.46 -8.68 0.99
CA VAL A 83 7.83 -8.42 0.52
C VAL A 83 8.84 -9.08 1.47
N SER A 84 8.67 -8.88 2.78
CA SER A 84 9.56 -9.49 3.79
C SER A 84 9.57 -11.02 3.68
N MET A 85 8.41 -11.66 3.47
CA MET A 85 8.32 -13.11 3.30
C MET A 85 9.11 -13.60 2.08
N PHE A 86 8.96 -12.94 0.93
CA PHE A 86 9.69 -13.33 -0.28
C PHE A 86 11.21 -13.06 -0.16
N VAL A 87 11.61 -11.95 0.45
CA VAL A 87 13.04 -11.63 0.68
C VAL A 87 13.68 -12.65 1.62
N ILE A 88 13.04 -12.94 2.76
CA ILE A 88 13.55 -13.94 3.70
C ILE A 88 13.58 -15.33 3.06
N HIS A 89 12.55 -15.69 2.28
CA HIS A 89 12.54 -16.93 1.50
C HIS A 89 13.75 -17.01 0.55
N PHE A 90 14.01 -15.94 -0.20
CA PHE A 90 15.12 -15.89 -1.16
C PHE A 90 16.48 -16.01 -0.48
N ILE A 91 16.69 -15.32 0.64
CA ILE A 91 17.92 -15.42 1.44
C ILE A 91 18.12 -16.85 1.96
N LEU A 92 17.07 -17.47 2.50
CA LEU A 92 17.14 -18.85 2.98
C LEU A 92 17.41 -19.84 1.84
N ARG A 93 16.88 -19.59 0.64
CA ARG A 93 17.15 -20.44 -0.53
C ARG A 93 18.60 -20.30 -1.00
N ALA A 94 19.15 -19.09 -1.03
CA ALA A 94 20.56 -18.87 -1.32
C ALA A 94 21.47 -19.57 -0.28
N TYR A 95 21.12 -19.48 1.00
CA TYR A 95 21.81 -20.20 2.07
C TYR A 95 21.73 -21.72 1.88
N TRP A 96 20.56 -22.25 1.52
CA TRP A 96 20.38 -23.67 1.20
C TRP A 96 21.26 -24.13 0.04
N ILE A 97 21.30 -23.37 -1.08
CA ILE A 97 22.15 -23.68 -2.24
C ILE A 97 23.62 -23.74 -1.79
N GLY A 98 24.07 -22.78 -0.98
CA GLY A 98 25.42 -22.75 -0.43
C GLY A 98 25.72 -24.00 0.43
N LEU A 99 24.79 -24.41 1.30
CA LEU A 99 24.96 -25.61 2.11
C LEU A 99 25.01 -26.90 1.28
N VAL A 100 24.18 -27.01 0.23
CA VAL A 100 24.19 -28.15 -0.69
C VAL A 100 25.50 -28.21 -1.46
N GLY A 101 25.97 -27.07 -1.98
CA GLY A 101 27.26 -26.97 -2.66
C GLY A 101 28.44 -27.29 -1.74
N LEU A 102 28.37 -26.88 -0.47
CA LEU A 102 29.38 -27.25 0.52
C LEU A 102 29.35 -28.76 0.81
N ASN A 103 28.16 -29.36 0.94
CA ASN A 103 28.00 -30.78 1.30
C ASN A 103 28.44 -31.73 0.17
N SER A 104 28.42 -31.27 -1.08
CA SER A 104 28.87 -32.08 -2.23
C SER A 104 30.40 -32.25 -2.26
N VAL A 105 31.14 -31.27 -1.72
CA VAL A 105 32.61 -31.30 -1.65
C VAL A 105 33.09 -31.75 -0.27
N PHE A 106 32.43 -31.29 0.80
CA PHE A 106 32.75 -31.57 2.19
C PHE A 106 31.50 -32.10 2.93
N PRO A 107 31.24 -33.41 2.92
CA PRO A 107 29.99 -33.99 3.41
C PRO A 107 29.88 -34.09 4.94
N ASP A 108 31.00 -34.10 5.65
CA ASP A 108 31.02 -34.10 7.13
C ASP A 108 32.23 -33.36 7.66
N TYR A 109 32.22 -33.05 8.95
CA TYR A 109 33.33 -32.40 9.61
C TYR A 109 34.49 -33.41 9.83
N SER A 110 35.72 -33.02 9.49
CA SER A 110 36.93 -33.80 9.82
C SER A 110 37.56 -33.27 11.11
N VAL A 111 37.73 -34.15 12.11
CA VAL A 111 38.49 -33.85 13.34
C VAL A 111 39.99 -33.93 13.08
N GLU A 112 40.41 -34.82 12.19
CA GLU A 112 41.81 -35.15 11.93
C GLU A 112 42.46 -34.15 10.96
N ASP A 113 41.71 -33.68 9.97
CA ASP A 113 42.17 -32.72 8.95
C ASP A 113 41.71 -31.29 9.26
N SER A 114 41.32 -31.02 10.50
CA SER A 114 40.83 -29.70 10.91
C SER A 114 41.94 -28.66 10.90
N ALA A 115 41.65 -27.46 10.41
CA ALA A 115 42.54 -26.30 10.55
C ALA A 115 42.66 -25.82 12.01
N TYR A 116 41.80 -26.30 12.92
CA TYR A 116 41.79 -25.96 14.34
C TYR A 116 42.29 -27.11 15.20
N SER A 117 42.69 -26.81 16.44
CA SER A 117 43.10 -27.84 17.40
C SER A 117 42.00 -28.88 17.63
N LYS A 118 42.38 -30.15 17.80
CA LYS A 118 41.44 -31.26 18.04
C LYS A 118 40.44 -30.97 19.16
N ILE A 119 40.91 -30.42 20.29
CA ILE A 119 40.07 -30.06 21.44
C ILE A 119 39.00 -29.03 21.03
N TYR A 120 39.40 -27.98 20.32
CA TYR A 120 38.49 -26.95 19.84
C TYR A 120 37.45 -27.52 18.87
N THR A 121 37.89 -28.35 17.93
CA THR A 121 37.02 -28.97 16.93
C THR A 121 35.99 -29.89 17.58
N GLU A 122 36.40 -30.76 18.52
CA GLU A 122 35.49 -31.64 19.25
C GLU A 122 34.43 -30.86 20.06
N MET A 123 34.82 -29.73 20.67
CA MET A 123 33.86 -28.86 21.38
C MET A 123 32.80 -28.27 20.42
N PHE A 124 33.19 -27.85 19.22
CA PHE A 124 32.24 -27.34 18.23
C PHE A 124 31.35 -28.44 17.65
N LEU A 125 31.89 -29.63 17.40
CA LEU A 125 31.09 -30.76 16.92
C LEU A 125 30.02 -31.22 17.91
N ALA A 126 30.23 -30.99 19.21
CA ALA A 126 29.23 -31.31 20.23
C ALA A 126 27.97 -30.41 20.15
N ILE A 127 28.08 -29.20 19.58
CA ILE A 127 26.98 -28.23 19.51
C ILE A 127 26.42 -28.04 18.09
N LEU A 128 27.22 -28.34 17.06
CA LEU A 128 26.83 -28.12 15.68
C LEU A 128 25.96 -29.28 15.16
N PRO A 129 24.88 -28.98 14.42
CA PRO A 129 24.14 -30.01 13.71
C PRO A 129 24.97 -30.58 12.55
N LYS A 130 24.68 -31.83 12.18
CA LYS A 130 25.14 -32.38 10.90
C LYS A 130 24.63 -31.52 9.74
N GLN A 131 25.46 -31.37 8.70
CA GLN A 131 25.15 -30.52 7.56
C GLN A 131 23.89 -30.97 6.82
N GLU A 132 23.74 -32.27 6.55
CA GLU A 132 22.53 -32.85 5.93
C GLU A 132 21.24 -32.49 6.70
N VAL A 133 21.28 -32.53 8.04
CA VAL A 133 20.13 -32.18 8.88
C VAL A 133 19.77 -30.71 8.72
N THR A 134 20.78 -29.84 8.61
CA THR A 134 20.56 -28.40 8.38
C THR A 134 19.98 -28.14 7.00
N ILE A 135 20.53 -28.77 5.96
CA ILE A 135 20.02 -28.69 4.57
C ILE A 135 18.53 -29.05 4.53
N LYS A 136 18.15 -30.18 5.14
CA LYS A 136 16.76 -30.64 5.18
C LYS A 136 15.84 -29.66 5.93
N LYS A 137 16.28 -29.13 7.07
CA LYS A 137 15.49 -28.16 7.86
C LYS A 137 15.28 -26.84 7.11
N VAL A 138 16.32 -26.34 6.44
CA VAL A 138 16.22 -25.11 5.64
C VAL A 138 15.32 -25.34 4.44
N ASP A 139 15.42 -26.47 3.76
CA ASP A 139 14.53 -26.83 2.64
C ASP A 139 13.05 -26.85 3.07
N GLU A 140 12.73 -27.56 4.17
CA GLU A 140 11.38 -27.58 4.73
C GLU A 140 10.87 -26.18 5.07
N LEU A 141 11.74 -25.31 5.59
CA LEU A 141 11.41 -23.93 5.91
C LEU A 141 11.12 -23.13 4.63
N CYS A 142 11.99 -23.21 3.62
CA CYS A 142 11.78 -22.55 2.33
C CYS A 142 10.44 -22.93 1.70
N SER A 143 10.13 -24.24 1.60
CA SER A 143 8.86 -24.69 1.00
C SER A 143 7.64 -24.18 1.77
N VAL A 144 7.71 -24.13 3.10
CA VAL A 144 6.64 -23.55 3.94
C VAL A 144 6.47 -22.06 3.63
N ILE A 145 7.55 -21.28 3.65
CA ILE A 145 7.48 -19.84 3.43
C ILE A 145 6.94 -19.54 2.03
N PHE A 146 7.47 -20.21 1.02
CA PHE A 146 7.03 -20.07 -0.36
C PHE A 146 5.54 -20.34 -0.50
N SER A 147 5.04 -21.44 0.08
CA SER A 147 3.63 -21.80 0.02
C SER A 147 2.73 -20.76 0.72
N VAL A 148 3.10 -20.26 1.91
CA VAL A 148 2.30 -19.22 2.60
C VAL A 148 2.35 -17.90 1.83
N ALA A 149 3.55 -17.44 1.44
CA ALA A 149 3.72 -16.17 0.72
C ALA A 149 2.93 -16.17 -0.59
N PHE A 150 3.02 -17.25 -1.36
CA PHE A 150 2.27 -17.39 -2.61
C PHE A 150 0.75 -17.48 -2.37
N THR A 151 0.31 -18.13 -1.29
CA THR A 151 -1.11 -18.17 -0.91
C THR A 151 -1.64 -16.78 -0.56
N ILE A 152 -0.88 -15.99 0.20
CA ILE A 152 -1.23 -14.60 0.54
C ILE A 152 -1.26 -13.75 -0.73
N LEU A 153 -0.26 -13.90 -1.60
CA LEU A 153 -0.22 -13.22 -2.90
C LEU A 153 -1.49 -13.52 -3.71
N LEU A 154 -1.88 -14.79 -3.85
CA LEU A 154 -3.11 -15.18 -4.56
C LEU A 154 -4.37 -14.60 -3.92
N ILE A 155 -4.46 -14.57 -2.59
CA ILE A 155 -5.58 -13.96 -1.88
C ILE A 155 -5.66 -12.47 -2.21
N TYR A 156 -4.54 -11.75 -2.13
CA TYR A 156 -4.50 -10.31 -2.44
C TYR A 156 -4.80 -10.02 -3.90
N SER A 157 -4.23 -10.78 -4.84
CA SER A 157 -4.53 -10.63 -6.27
C SER A 157 -6.01 -10.87 -6.57
N TYR A 158 -6.60 -11.92 -5.97
CA TYR A 158 -8.03 -12.21 -6.15
C TYR A 158 -8.92 -11.12 -5.54
N MET A 159 -8.63 -10.70 -4.30
CA MET A 159 -9.35 -9.63 -3.60
C MET A 159 -9.28 -8.32 -4.38
N SER A 160 -8.10 -7.96 -4.89
CA SER A 160 -7.90 -6.77 -5.71
C SER A 160 -8.73 -6.83 -6.99
N LEU A 161 -8.69 -7.95 -7.73
CA LEU A 161 -9.47 -8.11 -8.95
C LEU A 161 -10.97 -8.04 -8.67
N PHE A 162 -11.43 -8.71 -7.62
CA PHE A 162 -12.83 -8.68 -7.19
C PHE A 162 -13.28 -7.26 -6.85
N LEU A 163 -12.49 -6.52 -6.07
CA LEU A 163 -12.78 -5.13 -5.70
C LEU A 163 -12.77 -4.20 -6.91
N CYS A 164 -11.85 -4.37 -7.86
CA CYS A 164 -11.84 -3.58 -9.10
C CYS A 164 -13.12 -3.81 -9.92
N ILE A 165 -13.53 -5.06 -10.11
CA ILE A 165 -14.77 -5.39 -10.83
C ILE A 165 -15.99 -4.85 -10.07
N TYR A 166 -16.02 -5.01 -8.75
CA TYR A 166 -17.08 -4.48 -7.91
C TYR A 166 -17.19 -2.96 -8.00
N MET A 167 -16.07 -2.23 -7.93
CA MET A 167 -16.03 -0.78 -8.07
C MET A 167 -16.48 -0.32 -9.45
N LEU A 168 -16.11 -1.04 -10.51
CA LEU A 168 -16.59 -0.76 -11.87
C LEU A 168 -18.12 -0.89 -11.95
N ILE A 169 -18.69 -1.97 -11.43
CA ILE A 169 -20.14 -2.20 -11.40
C ILE A 169 -20.84 -1.15 -10.52
N TYR A 170 -20.25 -0.82 -9.37
CA TYR A 170 -20.76 0.19 -8.45
C TYR A 170 -20.90 1.54 -9.15
N ASN A 171 -19.84 2.02 -9.82
CA ASN A 171 -19.85 3.29 -10.53
C ASN A 171 -20.83 3.29 -11.71
N LEU A 172 -20.97 2.17 -12.43
CA LEU A 172 -21.92 2.07 -13.55
C LEU A 172 -23.38 2.14 -13.10
N LEU A 173 -23.69 1.65 -11.88
CA LEU A 173 -25.05 1.57 -11.36
C LEU A 173 -25.42 2.69 -10.38
N LEU A 174 -24.46 3.52 -9.97
CA LEU A 174 -24.65 4.53 -8.92
C LEU A 174 -25.79 5.50 -9.23
N ASP A 175 -25.96 5.88 -10.50
CA ASP A 175 -27.00 6.81 -10.95
C ASP A 175 -28.39 6.16 -11.06
N TYR A 176 -28.45 4.82 -11.09
CA TYR A 176 -29.69 4.06 -11.30
C TYR A 176 -30.19 3.37 -10.02
N VAL A 177 -29.28 3.06 -9.09
CA VAL A 177 -29.56 2.25 -7.90
C VAL A 177 -29.04 3.00 -6.67
N PRO A 178 -29.88 3.17 -5.63
CA PRO A 178 -29.45 3.77 -4.38
C PRO A 178 -28.18 3.12 -3.81
N SER A 179 -27.24 3.95 -3.35
CA SER A 179 -25.93 3.53 -2.84
C SER A 179 -26.00 2.47 -1.74
N PHE A 180 -27.00 2.54 -0.84
CA PHE A 180 -27.16 1.55 0.23
C PHE A 180 -27.45 0.13 -0.28
N ILE A 181 -28.16 0.01 -1.41
CA ILE A 181 -28.43 -1.29 -2.06
C ILE A 181 -27.15 -1.82 -2.69
N LEU A 182 -26.39 -0.95 -3.35
CA LEU A 182 -25.12 -1.32 -3.97
C LEU A 182 -24.07 -1.76 -2.94
N LEU A 183 -24.11 -1.22 -1.72
CA LEU A 183 -23.22 -1.61 -0.61
C LEU A 183 -23.65 -2.89 0.13
N LEU A 184 -24.90 -3.33 -0.03
CA LEU A 184 -25.44 -4.51 0.66
C LEU A 184 -24.58 -5.78 0.46
N PRO A 185 -24.09 -6.13 -0.75
CA PRO A 185 -23.22 -7.29 -0.94
C PRO A 185 -21.95 -7.22 -0.09
N LEU A 186 -21.30 -6.06 0.00
CA LEU A 186 -20.09 -5.87 0.80
C LEU A 186 -20.38 -6.07 2.30
N LEU A 187 -21.51 -5.53 2.78
CA LEU A 187 -21.97 -5.71 4.16
C LEU A 187 -22.29 -7.19 4.47
N LEU A 188 -22.89 -7.92 3.53
CA LEU A 188 -23.15 -9.35 3.70
C LEU A 188 -21.86 -10.18 3.76
N ILE A 189 -20.87 -9.86 2.92
CA ILE A 189 -19.55 -10.50 2.96
C ILE A 189 -18.87 -10.22 4.30
N LEU A 190 -18.88 -8.97 4.76
CA LEU A 190 -18.32 -8.58 6.05
C LEU A 190 -19.01 -9.33 7.20
N GLY A 191 -20.34 -9.37 7.20
CA GLY A 191 -21.12 -10.12 8.17
C GLY A 191 -20.77 -11.61 8.18
N LEU A 192 -20.59 -12.21 7.00
CA LEU A 192 -20.20 -13.61 6.85
C LEU A 192 -18.79 -13.89 7.40
N ILE A 193 -17.84 -12.98 7.20
CA ILE A 193 -16.49 -13.06 7.77
C ILE A 193 -16.54 -12.95 9.31
N ILE A 194 -17.36 -12.06 9.85
CA ILE A 194 -17.56 -11.92 11.31
C ILE A 194 -18.15 -13.22 11.88
N VAL A 195 -19.21 -13.75 11.27
CA VAL A 195 -19.84 -15.01 11.69
C VAL A 195 -18.83 -16.16 11.61
N GLN A 196 -18.07 -16.27 10.52
CA GLN A 196 -16.98 -17.24 10.39
C GLN A 196 -15.97 -17.13 11.54
N THR A 197 -15.58 -15.92 11.90
CA THR A 197 -14.60 -15.66 12.97
C THR A 197 -15.15 -16.10 14.32
N ILE A 198 -16.41 -15.76 14.63
CA ILE A 198 -17.08 -16.18 15.87
C ILE A 198 -17.14 -17.71 15.96
N PHE A 199 -17.63 -18.39 14.91
CA PHE A 199 -17.67 -19.86 14.88
C PHE A 199 -16.27 -20.48 14.96
N GLY A 200 -15.26 -19.85 14.35
CA GLY A 200 -13.87 -20.26 14.46
C GLY A 200 -13.35 -20.20 15.88
N ILE A 201 -13.61 -19.11 16.61
CA ILE A 201 -13.20 -18.96 18.02
C ILE A 201 -13.94 -19.99 18.88
N VAL A 202 -15.29 -20.00 18.82
CA VAL A 202 -16.14 -20.87 19.64
C VAL A 202 -15.82 -22.35 19.40
N GLY A 203 -15.70 -22.76 18.13
CA GLY A 203 -15.38 -24.13 17.75
C GLY A 203 -14.00 -24.59 18.22
N ASN A 204 -13.05 -23.67 18.43
CA ASN A 204 -11.71 -24.00 18.92
C ASN A 204 -11.57 -23.95 20.45
N LEU A 205 -12.59 -23.50 21.20
CA LEU A 205 -12.59 -23.56 22.66
C LEU A 205 -12.57 -25.01 23.15
N LYS A 206 -11.83 -25.28 24.24
CA LYS A 206 -11.69 -26.64 24.83
C LYS A 206 -13.04 -27.34 25.05
N LYS A 207 -14.07 -26.59 25.45
CA LYS A 207 -15.43 -27.08 25.70
C LYS A 207 -16.15 -27.59 24.44
N PHE A 208 -15.97 -26.94 23.30
CA PHE A 208 -16.73 -27.22 22.07
C PHE A 208 -15.93 -27.92 20.98
N LYS A 209 -14.63 -28.09 21.19
CA LYS A 209 -13.71 -28.73 20.23
C LYS A 209 -14.15 -30.12 19.76
N ASN A 210 -14.76 -30.90 20.65
CA ASN A 210 -15.24 -32.26 20.35
C ASN A 210 -16.76 -32.34 20.18
N ASN A 211 -17.48 -31.20 20.19
CA ASN A 211 -18.92 -31.19 20.00
C ASN A 211 -19.27 -31.26 18.50
N VAL A 212 -19.85 -32.38 18.07
CA VAL A 212 -20.16 -32.66 16.65
C VAL A 212 -21.05 -31.57 16.03
N GLY A 213 -22.05 -31.07 16.75
CA GLY A 213 -22.96 -30.05 16.23
C GLY A 213 -22.26 -28.73 15.95
N VAL A 214 -21.45 -28.24 16.91
CA VAL A 214 -20.68 -26.99 16.76
C VAL A 214 -19.65 -27.11 15.64
N GLN A 215 -18.92 -28.23 15.56
CA GLN A 215 -17.92 -28.45 14.50
C GLN A 215 -18.58 -28.55 13.12
N THR A 216 -19.76 -29.16 13.01
CA THR A 216 -20.50 -29.26 11.74
C THR A 216 -20.93 -27.88 11.25
N TRP A 217 -21.44 -27.03 12.14
CA TRP A 217 -21.81 -25.66 11.79
C TRP A 217 -20.59 -24.81 11.45
N MET A 218 -19.51 -24.91 12.23
CA MET A 218 -18.24 -24.25 11.93
C MET A 218 -17.75 -24.62 10.51
N PHE A 219 -17.76 -25.90 10.16
CA PHE A 219 -17.40 -26.36 8.82
C PHE A 219 -18.29 -25.73 7.72
N LYS A 220 -19.62 -25.76 7.90
CA LYS A 220 -20.57 -25.18 6.93
C LYS A 220 -20.33 -23.69 6.74
N VAL A 221 -20.16 -22.94 7.84
CA VAL A 221 -19.92 -21.49 7.83
C VAL A 221 -18.58 -21.17 7.17
N VAL A 222 -17.49 -21.82 7.58
CA VAL A 222 -16.15 -21.60 7.00
C VAL A 222 -16.14 -21.93 5.51
N ARG A 223 -16.79 -23.02 5.10
CA ARG A 223 -16.89 -23.40 3.68
C ARG A 223 -17.65 -22.35 2.87
N LEU A 224 -18.81 -21.89 3.36
CA LEU A 224 -19.63 -20.88 2.69
C LEU A 224 -18.88 -19.55 2.60
N ALA A 225 -18.34 -19.07 3.72
CA ALA A 225 -17.56 -17.85 3.78
C ALA A 225 -16.36 -17.88 2.83
N SER A 226 -15.59 -18.97 2.85
CA SER A 226 -14.45 -19.13 1.94
C SER A 226 -14.87 -19.18 0.47
N MET A 227 -16.02 -19.79 0.16
CA MET A 227 -16.56 -19.83 -1.21
C MET A 227 -16.98 -18.44 -1.71
N VAL A 228 -17.60 -17.63 -0.85
CA VAL A 228 -18.01 -16.26 -1.20
C VAL A 228 -16.79 -15.33 -1.27
N THR A 229 -15.92 -15.38 -0.27
CA THR A 229 -14.75 -14.50 -0.18
C THR A 229 -13.72 -14.85 -1.24
N TYR A 230 -13.37 -16.11 -1.45
CA TYR A 230 -12.27 -16.49 -2.36
C TYR A 230 -12.74 -17.02 -3.72
N GLY A 231 -14.05 -17.06 -3.97
CA GLY A 231 -14.64 -17.54 -5.22
C GLY A 231 -14.09 -18.91 -5.64
N PRO A 232 -13.58 -19.08 -6.87
CA PRO A 232 -13.13 -20.38 -7.38
C PRO A 232 -11.88 -20.92 -6.64
N LEU A 233 -11.11 -20.06 -5.98
CA LEU A 233 -9.87 -20.46 -5.29
C LEU A 233 -10.10 -21.10 -3.92
N TYR A 234 -11.34 -21.06 -3.40
CA TYR A 234 -11.64 -21.46 -2.02
C TYR A 234 -11.13 -22.86 -1.64
N ARG A 235 -11.23 -23.84 -2.53
CA ARG A 235 -10.78 -25.23 -2.25
C ARG A 235 -9.28 -25.30 -2.06
N ASN A 236 -8.52 -24.67 -2.96
CA ASN A 236 -7.06 -24.65 -2.92
C ASN A 236 -6.57 -23.89 -1.67
N LEU A 237 -7.18 -22.74 -1.36
CA LEU A 237 -6.82 -21.96 -0.18
C LEU A 237 -7.18 -22.68 1.13
N LEU A 238 -8.34 -23.35 1.20
CA LEU A 238 -8.71 -24.17 2.35
C LEU A 238 -7.77 -25.35 2.54
N GLN A 239 -7.35 -26.01 1.45
CA GLN A 239 -6.37 -27.08 1.52
C GLN A 239 -5.06 -26.59 2.14
N VAL A 240 -4.51 -25.48 1.64
CA VAL A 240 -3.27 -24.90 2.16
C VAL A 240 -3.45 -24.51 3.64
N THR A 241 -4.52 -23.80 3.97
CA THR A 241 -4.81 -23.36 5.35
C THR A 241 -4.95 -24.55 6.32
N MET A 242 -5.59 -25.64 5.91
CA MET A 242 -5.75 -26.85 6.73
C MET A 242 -4.44 -27.62 6.92
N VAL A 243 -3.61 -27.70 5.87
CA VAL A 243 -2.27 -28.30 5.94
C VAL A 243 -1.41 -27.51 6.92
N PHE A 244 -1.45 -26.17 6.86
CA PHE A 244 -0.74 -25.32 7.82
C PHE A 244 -1.30 -25.47 9.23
N GLY A 245 -2.61 -25.27 9.43
CA GLY A 245 -3.24 -25.29 10.76
C GLY A 245 -3.04 -26.60 11.53
N SER A 246 -3.03 -27.74 10.83
CA SER A 246 -2.81 -29.05 11.43
C SER A 246 -1.36 -29.32 11.86
N ASN A 247 -0.39 -28.67 11.20
CA ASN A 247 1.04 -28.85 11.47
C ASN A 247 1.66 -27.71 12.31
N PHE A 248 1.01 -26.53 12.36
CA PHE A 248 1.52 -25.32 13.01
C PHE A 248 1.84 -25.52 14.50
N LYS A 249 0.94 -26.17 15.26
CA LYS A 249 1.13 -26.36 16.72
C LYS A 249 2.26 -27.35 17.08
N LYS A 250 2.67 -28.22 16.15
CA LYS A 250 3.70 -29.23 16.40
C LYS A 250 5.12 -28.66 16.24
N LYS A 251 5.29 -27.59 15.47
CA LYS A 251 6.60 -26.98 15.17
C LYS A 251 6.65 -25.55 15.72
N LYS A 252 7.16 -25.38 16.96
CA LYS A 252 7.32 -24.06 17.60
C LYS A 252 8.12 -23.06 16.74
N SER A 253 9.04 -23.55 15.89
CA SER A 253 9.80 -22.73 14.93
C SER A 253 8.93 -21.95 13.95
N LEU A 254 7.76 -22.48 13.56
CA LEU A 254 6.84 -21.79 12.65
C LEU A 254 6.21 -20.56 13.29
N VAL A 255 6.01 -20.56 14.62
CA VAL A 255 5.48 -19.40 15.35
C VAL A 255 6.50 -18.25 15.31
N TYR A 256 7.77 -18.55 15.62
CA TYR A 256 8.85 -17.56 15.56
C TYR A 256 9.03 -17.01 14.14
N LEU A 257 8.86 -17.86 13.12
CA LEU A 257 8.93 -17.43 11.72
C LEU A 257 7.82 -16.43 11.36
N VAL A 258 6.58 -16.69 11.77
CA VAL A 258 5.46 -15.75 11.53
C VAL A 258 5.69 -14.43 12.25
N LEU A 259 6.18 -14.48 13.50
CA LEU A 259 6.55 -13.27 14.25
C LEU A 259 7.67 -12.50 13.56
N LEU A 260 8.67 -13.20 13.01
CA LEU A 260 9.76 -12.59 12.25
C LEU A 260 9.23 -11.87 11.00
N PHE A 261 8.31 -12.48 10.25
CA PHE A 261 7.69 -11.83 9.08
C PHE A 261 6.91 -10.59 9.45
N PHE A 262 6.13 -10.66 10.52
CA PHE A 262 5.37 -9.51 10.99
C PHE A 262 6.28 -8.38 11.49
N ALA A 263 7.33 -8.71 12.26
CA ALA A 263 8.30 -7.73 12.75
C ALA A 263 9.10 -7.08 11.60
N SER A 264 9.59 -7.88 10.65
CA SER A 264 10.26 -7.40 9.44
C SER A 264 9.34 -6.52 8.60
N GLY A 265 8.09 -6.94 8.41
CA GLY A 265 7.09 -6.18 7.68
C GLY A 265 6.77 -4.85 8.36
N MET A 266 6.63 -4.83 9.69
CA MET A 266 6.40 -3.61 10.46
C MET A 266 7.59 -2.65 10.36
N PHE A 267 8.83 -3.15 10.45
CA PHE A 267 10.03 -2.34 10.23
C PHE A 267 10.06 -1.75 8.82
N LEU A 268 9.77 -2.56 7.80
CA LEU A 268 9.72 -2.10 6.42
C LEU A 268 8.60 -1.07 6.19
N THR A 269 7.43 -1.23 6.83
CA THR A 269 6.35 -0.23 6.82
C THR A 269 6.81 1.08 7.43
N PHE A 270 7.53 1.04 8.55
CA PHE A 270 8.06 2.25 9.19
C PHE A 270 9.06 2.99 8.28
N VAL A 271 9.88 2.26 7.54
CA VAL A 271 10.79 2.86 6.55
C VAL A 271 10.03 3.39 5.33
N LYS A 272 9.02 2.66 4.85
CA LYS A 272 8.32 3.01 3.60
C LYS A 272 7.19 4.01 3.75
N VAL A 273 6.65 4.22 4.95
CA VAL A 273 5.60 5.23 5.16
C VAL A 273 6.12 6.64 4.91
N THR A 274 7.43 6.90 5.13
CA THR A 274 8.04 8.20 4.89
C THR A 274 8.16 8.55 3.41
N ASP A 275 8.13 7.55 2.52
CA ASP A 275 8.14 7.74 1.07
C ASP A 275 6.73 8.07 0.54
N THR A 276 5.73 8.23 1.41
CA THR A 276 4.32 8.40 1.04
C THR A 276 3.67 9.59 1.74
N ASN A 277 2.57 10.07 1.18
CA ASN A 277 1.75 11.13 1.79
C ASN A 277 0.71 10.61 2.80
N ILE A 278 0.85 9.38 3.32
CA ILE A 278 -0.18 8.74 4.17
C ILE A 278 -0.51 9.60 5.39
N PHE A 279 0.49 10.23 6.00
CA PHE A 279 0.26 11.07 7.17
C PHE A 279 -0.56 12.33 6.88
N HIS A 280 -0.61 12.81 5.64
CA HIS A 280 -1.47 13.94 5.27
C HIS A 280 -2.96 13.64 5.50
N LEU A 281 -3.37 12.36 5.43
CA LEU A 281 -4.75 11.92 5.68
C LEU A 281 -5.17 11.98 7.16
N ILE A 282 -4.25 12.18 8.09
CA ILE A 282 -4.58 12.22 9.53
C ILE A 282 -4.01 13.45 10.23
N PHE A 283 -2.79 13.83 9.88
CA PHE A 283 -2.09 15.00 10.38
C PHE A 283 -1.52 15.76 9.17
N PRO A 284 -2.34 16.52 8.44
CA PRO A 284 -1.79 17.45 7.45
C PRO A 284 -0.80 18.35 8.17
N LYS A 285 0.45 18.40 7.67
CA LYS A 285 1.53 19.14 8.32
C LYS A 285 1.09 20.58 8.57
N GLU A 286 1.13 21.00 9.83
CA GLU A 286 1.12 22.42 10.16
C GLU A 286 2.47 22.99 9.71
N HIS A 287 2.43 24.08 8.97
CA HIS A 287 3.65 24.69 8.43
C HIS A 287 4.03 25.85 9.33
N ASP A 288 5.18 25.71 9.98
CA ASP A 288 5.73 26.76 10.84
C ASP A 288 6.21 27.93 9.99
N VAL A 289 5.88 29.15 10.43
CA VAL A 289 6.30 30.41 9.80
C VAL A 289 7.83 30.57 9.76
N SER A 290 8.56 29.86 10.62
CA SER A 290 10.02 29.94 10.77
C SER A 290 10.80 28.92 9.92
N LEU A 291 10.11 28.06 9.16
CA LEU A 291 10.74 26.99 8.37
C LEU A 291 10.51 27.18 6.86
N MET A 292 11.59 27.06 6.10
CA MET A 292 11.55 26.98 4.64
C MET A 292 11.32 25.55 4.20
N TYR A 293 10.13 25.25 3.67
CA TYR A 293 9.81 23.92 3.15
C TYR A 293 10.10 23.85 1.65
N LEU A 294 10.89 22.87 1.22
CA LEU A 294 11.24 22.63 -0.19
C LEU A 294 10.00 22.52 -1.11
N SER A 295 8.88 22.02 -0.58
CA SER A 295 7.62 21.88 -1.32
C SER A 295 7.03 23.21 -1.80
N TYR A 296 7.42 24.34 -1.19
CA TYR A 296 6.95 25.66 -1.57
C TYR A 296 7.68 26.26 -2.77
N TYR A 297 8.83 25.73 -3.18
CA TYR A 297 9.65 26.33 -4.22
C TYR A 297 9.73 25.43 -5.45
N GLY A 298 9.37 25.97 -6.61
CA GLY A 298 9.26 25.25 -7.88
C GLY A 298 10.55 24.64 -8.39
N ASP A 299 11.67 25.30 -8.14
CA ASP A 299 13.02 24.91 -8.50
C ASP A 299 13.62 23.86 -7.54
N GLN A 300 13.22 23.86 -6.26
CA GLN A 300 13.77 22.97 -5.23
C GLN A 300 12.91 21.75 -4.91
N ASN A 301 11.60 21.78 -5.22
CA ASN A 301 10.73 20.64 -4.93
C ASN A 301 11.11 19.44 -5.83
N HIS A 302 11.76 18.43 -5.27
CA HIS A 302 12.14 17.21 -6.01
C HIS A 302 10.94 16.28 -6.27
N ASP A 303 9.92 16.30 -5.42
CA ASP A 303 8.72 15.50 -5.57
C ASP A 303 7.59 16.34 -6.18
N LYS A 304 7.67 16.45 -7.50
CA LYS A 304 6.71 17.22 -8.31
C LYS A 304 5.55 16.35 -8.81
N SER A 305 5.42 15.12 -8.32
CA SER A 305 4.39 14.18 -8.77
C SER A 305 3.01 14.55 -8.19
N PHE A 306 2.97 15.06 -6.96
CA PHE A 306 1.75 15.47 -6.27
C PHE A 306 2.02 16.59 -5.25
N LEU A 307 1.46 17.76 -5.49
CA LEU A 307 1.56 18.94 -4.66
C LEU A 307 0.47 18.94 -3.58
N LEU A 308 0.90 19.00 -2.31
CA LEU A 308 0.05 19.18 -1.14
C LEU A 308 -0.07 20.64 -0.69
N THR A 309 0.82 21.50 -1.20
CA THR A 309 1.00 22.87 -0.75
C THR A 309 0.97 23.84 -1.92
N PRO A 310 0.66 25.12 -1.69
CA PRO A 310 0.95 26.16 -2.66
C PRO A 310 2.46 26.24 -2.96
N GLN A 311 2.79 26.79 -4.12
CA GLN A 311 4.15 26.85 -4.62
C GLN A 311 4.42 28.20 -5.31
N ILE A 312 5.59 28.78 -5.05
CA ILE A 312 6.16 29.91 -5.78
C ILE A 312 7.37 29.46 -6.61
N GLN A 313 7.86 30.32 -7.50
CA GLN A 313 8.90 29.90 -8.46
C GLN A 313 10.24 29.51 -7.82
N SER A 314 10.66 30.20 -6.75
CA SER A 314 11.95 30.04 -6.07
C SER A 314 11.89 30.73 -4.70
N ASP A 315 12.83 30.42 -3.82
CA ASP A 315 13.03 31.13 -2.56
C ASP A 315 13.71 32.49 -2.74
N ILE A 316 14.43 32.69 -3.85
CA ILE A 316 15.00 33.97 -4.25
C ILE A 316 14.28 34.46 -5.51
N ILE A 317 13.63 35.62 -5.40
CA ILE A 317 12.85 36.22 -6.49
C ILE A 317 13.61 37.42 -7.04
N GLU A 318 14.07 37.31 -8.29
CA GLU A 318 14.69 38.41 -9.04
C GLU A 318 13.73 39.08 -10.03
N ASN A 319 12.63 38.41 -10.37
CA ASN A 319 11.71 38.81 -11.43
C ASN A 319 10.77 39.93 -10.98
N SER A 320 10.04 40.53 -11.93
CA SER A 320 9.07 41.59 -11.64
C SER A 320 7.76 41.11 -10.99
N ALA A 321 7.59 39.81 -10.76
CA ALA A 321 6.40 39.26 -10.11
C ALA A 321 6.68 37.92 -9.42
N VAL A 322 5.95 37.65 -8.33
CA VAL A 322 5.86 36.32 -7.71
C VAL A 322 4.71 35.56 -8.34
N LYS A 323 4.98 34.37 -8.88
CA LYS A 323 3.98 33.48 -9.45
C LYS A 323 3.57 32.47 -8.38
N LEU A 324 2.37 32.64 -7.85
CA LEU A 324 1.78 31.72 -6.87
C LEU A 324 0.91 30.69 -7.60
N PHE A 325 1.18 29.40 -7.39
CA PHE A 325 0.29 28.30 -7.75
C PHE A 325 -0.32 27.70 -6.49
N VAL A 326 -1.63 27.49 -6.47
CA VAL A 326 -2.35 26.82 -5.38
C VAL A 326 -3.05 25.59 -5.96
N PRO A 327 -2.70 24.36 -5.53
CA PRO A 327 -3.41 23.16 -5.97
C PRO A 327 -4.84 23.18 -5.44
N VAL A 328 -5.79 22.70 -6.25
CA VAL A 328 -7.21 22.58 -5.88
C VAL A 328 -7.62 21.13 -6.06
N PHE A 329 -7.94 20.45 -4.95
CA PHE A 329 -8.31 19.04 -4.97
C PHE A 329 -9.74 18.82 -5.44
N HIS A 330 -10.02 17.65 -6.01
CA HIS A 330 -11.36 17.32 -6.53
C HIS A 330 -12.44 17.36 -5.45
N HIS A 331 -12.13 16.88 -4.25
CA HIS A 331 -13.07 16.87 -3.13
C HIS A 331 -13.50 18.28 -2.70
N GLU A 332 -12.74 19.34 -3.01
CA GLU A 332 -13.07 20.71 -2.63
C GLU A 332 -14.40 21.17 -3.23
N ARG A 333 -14.79 20.61 -4.38
CA ARG A 333 -16.08 20.88 -5.03
C ARG A 333 -17.27 20.59 -4.11
N ASN A 334 -17.13 19.62 -3.21
CA ASN A 334 -18.20 19.25 -2.27
C ASN A 334 -18.51 20.38 -1.27
N TYR A 335 -17.58 21.32 -1.07
CA TYR A 335 -17.74 22.44 -0.15
C TYR A 335 -18.01 23.78 -0.87
N GLN A 336 -17.89 23.82 -2.20
CA GLN A 336 -18.08 25.03 -2.98
C GLN A 336 -19.51 25.57 -2.87
N ASN A 337 -20.54 24.70 -2.89
CA ASN A 337 -21.93 25.14 -2.81
C ASN A 337 -22.22 25.94 -1.52
N ASN A 338 -21.65 25.51 -0.39
CA ASN A 338 -21.81 26.21 0.90
C ASN A 338 -21.13 27.58 0.91
N THR A 339 -20.07 27.76 0.10
CA THR A 339 -19.26 28.98 0.08
C THR A 339 -19.72 29.97 -0.99
N CYS A 340 -20.19 29.47 -2.13
CA CYS A 340 -20.43 30.24 -3.34
C CYS A 340 -21.87 30.18 -3.86
N GLY A 341 -22.69 29.25 -3.37
CA GLY A 341 -24.01 28.90 -3.90
C GLY A 341 -23.96 27.84 -5.00
N GLU A 342 -25.10 27.58 -5.63
CA GLU A 342 -25.17 26.74 -6.83
C GLU A 342 -25.18 27.60 -8.10
N PHE A 343 -24.46 27.15 -9.13
CA PHE A 343 -24.56 27.76 -10.45
C PHE A 343 -25.72 27.15 -11.21
N ASN A 344 -26.65 28.00 -11.65
CA ASN A 344 -27.76 27.61 -12.51
C ASN A 344 -27.56 28.22 -13.89
N ASP A 345 -27.69 27.39 -14.93
CA ASP A 345 -27.70 27.87 -16.31
C ASP A 345 -28.90 28.82 -16.51
N ASP A 346 -28.67 29.88 -17.28
CA ASP A 346 -29.75 30.77 -17.70
C ASP A 346 -30.34 30.22 -19.00
N GLU A 347 -31.58 29.73 -18.95
CA GLU A 347 -32.29 29.17 -20.11
C GLU A 347 -32.44 30.17 -21.27
N SER A 348 -32.29 31.48 -21.01
CA SER A 348 -32.35 32.53 -22.04
C SER A 348 -31.05 32.72 -22.82
N LEU A 349 -29.93 32.20 -22.32
CA LEU A 349 -28.60 32.35 -22.93
C LEU A 349 -28.23 31.16 -23.82
N SER A 350 -27.34 31.40 -24.78
CA SER A 350 -26.77 30.31 -25.57
C SER A 350 -25.91 29.38 -24.70
N ASN A 351 -25.76 28.13 -25.12
CA ASN A 351 -24.88 27.16 -24.44
C ASN A 351 -23.43 27.67 -24.29
N GLU A 352 -22.95 28.49 -25.23
CA GLU A 352 -21.61 29.06 -25.17
C GLU A 352 -21.50 30.15 -24.10
N GLU A 353 -22.49 31.03 -23.99
CA GLU A 353 -22.56 32.07 -22.97
C GLU A 353 -22.71 31.47 -21.57
N ASN A 354 -23.58 30.47 -21.39
CA ASN A 354 -23.70 29.73 -20.13
C ASN A 354 -22.37 29.07 -19.73
N ARG A 355 -21.65 28.49 -20.69
CA ARG A 355 -20.30 27.93 -20.43
C ARG A 355 -19.29 29.00 -19.99
N LEU A 356 -19.34 30.20 -20.57
CA LEU A 356 -18.48 31.32 -20.16
C LEU A 356 -18.84 31.82 -18.75
N ASN A 357 -20.13 31.98 -18.46
CA ASN A 357 -20.64 32.37 -17.15
C ASN A 357 -20.28 31.33 -16.08
N SER A 358 -20.43 30.05 -16.36
CA SER A 358 -20.03 28.95 -15.49
C SER A 358 -18.54 29.00 -15.17
N ARG A 359 -17.69 29.18 -16.21
CA ARG A 359 -16.23 29.30 -16.02
C ARG A 359 -15.86 30.45 -15.10
N LYS A 360 -16.47 31.61 -15.30
CA LYS A 360 -16.29 32.81 -14.49
C LYS A 360 -16.78 32.58 -13.06
N TYR A 361 -17.99 32.07 -12.90
CA TYR A 361 -18.58 31.74 -11.59
C TYR A 361 -17.64 30.86 -10.75
N PHE A 362 -17.11 29.78 -11.30
CA PHE A 362 -16.19 28.91 -10.56
C PHE A 362 -14.84 29.58 -10.28
N LEU A 363 -14.38 30.49 -11.14
CA LEU A 363 -13.15 31.25 -10.89
C LEU A 363 -13.35 32.24 -9.72
N ASP A 364 -14.47 32.97 -9.74
CA ASP A 364 -14.87 33.87 -8.66
C ASP A 364 -15.09 33.10 -7.35
N CYS A 365 -15.60 31.87 -7.44
CA CYS A 365 -15.72 30.98 -6.29
C CYS A 365 -14.35 30.65 -5.69
N TYR A 366 -13.36 30.27 -6.51
CA TYR A 366 -11.99 30.03 -6.03
C TYR A 366 -11.41 31.26 -5.32
N GLN A 367 -11.68 32.48 -5.80
CA GLN A 367 -11.24 33.72 -5.15
C GLN A 367 -11.87 33.95 -3.78
N LYS A 368 -13.11 33.49 -3.54
CA LYS A 368 -13.79 33.68 -2.24
C LYS A 368 -13.14 32.90 -1.10
N TYR A 369 -12.67 31.68 -1.40
CA TYR A 369 -12.20 30.76 -0.37
C TYR A 369 -10.68 30.58 -0.33
N HIS A 370 -9.96 31.21 -1.27
CA HIS A 370 -8.52 31.41 -1.21
C HIS A 370 -8.20 32.86 -0.88
N LYS A 371 -7.57 33.09 0.26
CA LYS A 371 -7.09 34.41 0.68
C LYS A 371 -5.57 34.43 0.62
N VAL A 372 -5.02 35.57 0.22
CA VAL A 372 -3.58 35.77 0.17
C VAL A 372 -3.23 37.04 0.93
N ALA A 373 -2.21 36.95 1.78
CA ALA A 373 -1.65 38.09 2.48
C ALA A 373 -0.13 38.13 2.29
N LEU A 374 0.39 39.32 2.07
CA LEU A 374 1.82 39.58 1.91
C LEU A 374 2.29 40.43 3.08
N ASN A 375 3.31 39.96 3.80
CA ASN A 375 3.89 40.64 4.95
C ASN A 375 2.83 41.04 6.01
N GLY A 376 1.80 40.18 6.19
CA GLY A 376 0.68 40.38 7.10
C GLY A 376 -0.48 41.24 6.56
N ALA A 377 -0.33 41.88 5.39
CA ALA A 377 -1.39 42.67 4.76
C ALA A 377 -2.14 41.83 3.71
N PRO A 378 -3.49 41.77 3.74
CA PRO A 378 -4.25 41.06 2.71
C PRO A 378 -4.08 41.72 1.34
N ILE A 379 -3.88 40.92 0.30
CA ILE A 379 -3.76 41.38 -1.09
C ILE A 379 -4.79 40.69 -1.96
N SER A 380 -5.37 41.44 -2.90
CA SER A 380 -6.27 40.88 -3.92
C SER A 380 -5.45 40.44 -5.12
N ILE A 381 -5.58 39.19 -5.52
CA ILE A 381 -4.87 38.62 -6.67
C ILE A 381 -5.90 38.06 -7.65
N ASP A 382 -5.74 38.38 -8.92
CA ASP A 382 -6.51 37.77 -9.98
C ASP A 382 -5.97 36.38 -10.30
N PHE A 383 -6.73 35.36 -9.92
CA PHE A 383 -6.42 33.98 -10.24
C PHE A 383 -6.84 33.60 -11.67
N LEU A 384 -6.05 32.71 -12.27
CA LEU A 384 -6.37 31.97 -13.49
C LEU A 384 -6.39 30.48 -13.19
N LYS A 385 -7.20 29.71 -13.92
CA LYS A 385 -7.18 28.24 -13.84
C LYS A 385 -5.99 27.72 -14.62
N LYS A 386 -5.25 26.78 -14.05
CA LYS A 386 -4.11 26.17 -14.72
C LYS A 386 -3.84 24.78 -14.15
N ASP A 387 -3.47 23.85 -15.02
CA ASP A 387 -2.87 22.58 -14.60
C ASP A 387 -1.37 22.78 -14.35
N HIS A 388 -0.89 22.23 -13.24
CA HIS A 388 0.52 22.29 -12.90
C HIS A 388 1.35 21.57 -13.98
N ALA A 389 2.46 22.18 -14.40
CA ALA A 389 3.20 21.74 -15.59
C ALA A 389 3.84 20.35 -15.45
N ILE A 390 4.00 19.84 -14.21
CA ILE A 390 4.70 18.58 -13.93
C ILE A 390 3.80 17.56 -13.24
N SER A 391 3.04 17.97 -12.21
CA SER A 391 2.10 17.07 -11.52
C SER A 391 0.78 16.90 -12.27
N GLU A 392 0.50 17.75 -13.28
CA GLU A 392 -0.78 17.79 -14.00
C GLU A 392 -2.00 18.03 -13.10
N GLN A 393 -1.78 18.41 -11.83
CA GLN A 393 -2.86 18.73 -10.92
C GLN A 393 -3.51 20.04 -11.30
N PHE A 394 -4.84 20.04 -11.26
CA PHE A 394 -5.62 21.25 -11.37
C PHE A 394 -5.33 22.20 -10.21
N GLY A 395 -5.25 23.50 -10.52
CA GLY A 395 -5.13 24.53 -9.52
C GLY A 395 -5.43 25.92 -10.07
N ILE A 396 -5.17 26.91 -9.22
CA ILE A 396 -5.25 28.31 -9.56
C ILE A 396 -3.86 28.94 -9.52
N VAL A 397 -3.59 29.85 -10.44
CA VAL A 397 -2.34 30.59 -10.54
C VAL A 397 -2.60 32.08 -10.48
N GLY A 398 -1.85 32.80 -9.65
CA GLY A 398 -1.92 34.24 -9.50
C GLY A 398 -0.52 34.86 -9.59
N PHE A 399 -0.46 36.15 -9.87
CA PHE A 399 0.77 36.92 -9.97
C PHE A 399 0.72 38.09 -9.00
N ILE A 400 1.78 38.25 -8.21
CA ILE A 400 1.95 39.37 -7.27
C ILE A 400 3.02 40.27 -7.85
N ASP A 401 2.63 41.50 -8.21
CA ASP A 401 3.55 42.45 -8.83
C ASP A 401 4.60 42.95 -7.83
N LYS A 402 5.78 43.30 -8.35
CA LYS A 402 6.93 43.79 -7.57
C LYS A 402 6.62 45.03 -6.72
N GLU A 403 5.63 45.84 -7.10
CA GLU A 403 5.25 47.06 -6.38
C GLU A 403 4.73 46.75 -4.96
N PHE A 404 4.26 45.53 -4.72
CA PHE A 404 3.82 45.08 -3.40
C PHE A 404 4.97 44.47 -2.56
N LEU A 405 6.11 44.15 -3.18
CA LEU A 405 7.22 43.45 -2.54
C LEU A 405 8.16 44.42 -1.83
N GLN A 406 8.65 44.02 -0.66
CA GLN A 406 9.71 44.74 0.05
C GLN A 406 11.07 44.19 -0.40
N ASN A 407 12.10 45.04 -0.50
CA ASN A 407 13.44 44.53 -0.75
C ASN A 407 13.91 43.71 0.46
N GLY A 408 14.40 42.50 0.21
CA GLY A 408 14.82 41.57 1.27
C GLY A 408 13.75 40.53 1.61
N GLU A 409 13.59 40.24 2.89
CA GLU A 409 12.68 39.19 3.37
C GLU A 409 11.21 39.57 3.16
N ASN A 410 10.45 38.63 2.60
CA ASN A 410 9.01 38.72 2.46
C ASN A 410 8.37 37.40 2.91
N THR A 411 7.12 37.50 3.34
CA THR A 411 6.33 36.35 3.77
C THR A 411 4.97 36.37 3.08
N LEU A 412 4.71 35.31 2.30
CA LEU A 412 3.43 35.10 1.64
C LEU A 412 2.60 34.10 2.44
N VAL A 413 1.44 34.52 2.92
CA VAL A 413 0.48 33.66 3.61
C VAL A 413 -0.67 33.35 2.66
N VAL A 414 -0.92 32.06 2.44
CA VAL A 414 -2.03 31.55 1.65
C VAL A 414 -2.97 30.80 2.57
N THR A 415 -4.22 31.23 2.62
CA THR A 415 -5.28 30.59 3.42
C THR A 415 -6.33 30.02 2.49
N LYS A 416 -6.67 28.75 2.68
CA LYS A 416 -7.76 28.04 1.98
C LYS A 416 -8.80 27.61 3.00
N THR A 417 -10.01 28.14 2.89
CA THR A 417 -11.13 27.84 3.79
C THR A 417 -12.13 26.93 3.08
N LEU A 418 -12.36 25.71 3.56
CA LEU A 418 -13.32 24.77 2.97
C LEU A 418 -14.62 24.76 3.79
N GLY A 419 -15.50 25.71 3.49
CA GLY A 419 -16.71 25.95 4.28
C GLY A 419 -16.39 26.11 5.77
N ASP A 420 -17.22 25.55 6.64
CA ASP A 420 -16.99 25.54 8.10
C ASP A 420 -16.15 24.33 8.57
N VAL A 421 -15.67 23.48 7.64
CA VAL A 421 -15.06 22.18 7.97
C VAL A 421 -13.60 22.36 8.39
N LYS A 422 -12.82 23.05 7.56
CA LYS A 422 -11.38 23.17 7.78
C LYS A 422 -10.81 24.39 7.07
N GLU A 423 -9.87 25.04 7.74
CA GLU A 423 -9.02 26.06 7.15
C GLU A 423 -7.58 25.54 7.10
N PHE A 424 -6.94 25.71 5.94
CA PHE A 424 -5.53 25.44 5.74
C PHE A 424 -4.80 26.76 5.56
N THR A 425 -3.69 26.92 6.26
CA THR A 425 -2.84 28.10 6.12
C THR A 425 -1.41 27.65 5.85
N TRP A 426 -0.80 28.24 4.82
CA TRP A 426 0.60 28.02 4.45
C TRP A 426 1.32 29.36 4.49
N THR A 427 2.52 29.36 5.08
CA THR A 427 3.36 30.55 5.17
C THR A 427 4.64 30.29 4.41
N ILE A 428 4.86 31.06 3.34
CA ILE A 428 5.94 30.88 2.40
C ILE A 428 6.89 32.08 2.53
N PRO A 429 8.00 31.95 3.29
CA PRO A 429 9.03 32.96 3.30
C PRO A 429 9.81 32.95 1.98
N PHE A 430 10.23 34.11 1.49
CA PHE A 430 11.10 34.24 0.32
C PHE A 430 11.88 35.56 0.36
N TYR A 431 12.98 35.62 -0.36
CA TYR A 431 13.81 36.81 -0.49
C TYR A 431 13.56 37.49 -1.83
N TYR A 432 13.20 38.78 -1.81
CA TYR A 432 13.07 39.58 -3.01
C TYR A 432 14.33 40.43 -3.24
N GLN A 433 15.02 40.15 -4.34
CA GLN A 433 16.18 40.89 -4.79
C GLN A 433 15.87 41.49 -6.16
N PRO A 434 15.40 42.74 -6.26
CA PRO A 434 15.11 43.33 -7.55
C PRO A 434 16.37 43.30 -8.41
N ASN A 435 16.27 42.72 -9.60
CA ASN A 435 17.39 42.67 -10.52
C ASN A 435 17.75 44.11 -10.91
N THR A 436 18.79 44.65 -10.29
CA THR A 436 19.35 45.96 -10.61
C THR A 436 20.24 45.78 -11.83
N GLY A 437 19.60 45.47 -12.96
CA GLY A 437 20.27 45.47 -14.25
C GLY A 437 20.91 46.84 -14.46
N SER A 438 22.23 46.88 -14.36
CA SER A 438 23.08 47.93 -14.92
C SER A 438 22.62 48.17 -16.36
N LYS A 439 22.23 49.41 -16.66
CA LYS A 439 21.86 49.89 -17.99
C LYS A 439 22.80 49.43 -19.08
#